data_AF-A2EYQ4-F1
#
_entry.id   AF-A2EYQ4-F1
#
_cell.length_a   1.000
_cell.length_b   1.000
_cell.length_c   1.000
_cell.angle_alpha   90.00
_cell.angle_beta   90.00
_cell.angle_gamma   90.00
#
_symmetry.space_group_name_H-M   'P 1'
#
loop_
_entity.id
_entity.type
_entity.pdbx_description
1 polymer ?
#
loop_
_entity_poly.entity_id
_entity_poly.type
_entity_poly.pdbx_seq_one_letter_code
_entity_poly.pdbx_strand_id
1 'polypeptide(L)'
;MKSLHHDNSLLIDKEFELPEPFQVRKFEFSLDPIPEEYRFPNFDDYVHPILGQPYPNRKFIRDTIVPEFVRSYNEITPQIYQYTDLIQQVQEIIKEGSSPKFLKNFVIKPHYLNIEPYRKFKVLLPKFVQIRTSLNAIRLSMLTERLELLYSLQKLLKYLAEHPRLVRVKIFNATQNWRAFEFDFMPDVFSQYIAFRNQIDDLAALLDFIPRPFSSESANKSLFVSLIRAHISMKDPLTGYIPYIEKFETIAQFFESPECPFNLKYIKTMNQHQLNNTMQRMHAALVEWADIKPGKRSQNEVVKSVIARMLFDKFRLDLRPLGLASEALQKHISSLSSLPLEKLDVTKQHCTEEQLKLTPNEFFNQTQEIHQIVDYVTLCLFCTNPVDAAFNIYKANMAIASHLASINNDLVEKSQKFDDMFKIWRIAIIAAQIPEPDQLFEWLSMYLNLEVMPPKLAAACKIPQMVITTMLTESLAMKN
;
A
#
# COMPACT_ATOMS: atom_id res chain seq x y z
N MET A 1 -13.16 -17.14 -5.45
CA MET A 1 -13.43 -17.31 -3.99
C MET A 1 -14.76 -16.65 -3.70
N LYS A 2 -15.80 -17.45 -3.38
CA LYS A 2 -17.16 -16.97 -3.17
C LYS A 2 -17.18 -16.09 -1.91
N SER A 3 -17.72 -14.89 -2.07
CA SER A 3 -18.01 -13.94 -1.00
C SER A 3 -18.99 -14.58 -0.01
N LEU A 4 -18.52 -14.87 1.20
CA LEU A 4 -19.36 -15.14 2.37
C LEU A 4 -19.79 -13.79 2.95
N HIS A 5 -20.64 -13.06 2.21
CA HIS A 5 -21.57 -12.12 2.83
C HIS A 5 -22.76 -12.96 3.30
N HIS A 6 -22.63 -13.57 4.47
CA HIS A 6 -23.81 -13.92 5.25
C HIS A 6 -24.21 -12.70 6.05
N ASP A 7 -25.47 -12.32 5.89
CA ASP A 7 -26.18 -11.31 6.65
C ASP A 7 -25.95 -11.52 8.15
N ASN A 8 -25.13 -10.65 8.75
CA ASN A 8 -24.95 -10.55 10.20
C ASN A 8 -26.14 -9.86 10.90
N SER A 9 -27.33 -9.84 10.28
CA SER A 9 -28.49 -9.07 10.76
C SER A 9 -29.53 -9.91 11.50
N LEU A 10 -29.30 -11.20 11.69
CA LEU A 10 -30.21 -12.06 12.42
C LEU A 10 -29.41 -12.83 13.45
N LEU A 11 -29.30 -12.30 14.66
CA LEU A 11 -29.24 -13.08 15.90
C LEU A 11 -29.10 -12.14 17.10
N ILE A 12 -30.02 -12.31 18.06
CA ILE A 12 -29.96 -11.93 19.48
C ILE A 12 -30.74 -10.66 19.87
N ASP A 13 -32.06 -10.86 20.00
CA ASP A 13 -32.93 -10.25 21.03
C ASP A 13 -33.77 -11.38 21.69
N LYS A 14 -33.13 -12.49 22.06
CA LYS A 14 -33.76 -13.48 22.96
C LYS A 14 -33.24 -13.18 24.36
N GLU A 15 -34.08 -12.56 25.18
CA GLU A 15 -33.84 -12.50 26.62
C GLU A 15 -33.95 -13.92 27.18
N PHE A 16 -32.85 -14.44 27.70
CA PHE A 16 -32.81 -15.73 28.36
C PHE A 16 -33.00 -15.51 29.85
N GLU A 17 -34.10 -16.01 30.41
CA GLU A 17 -34.33 -15.97 31.86
C GLU A 17 -33.34 -16.91 32.58
N LEU A 18 -32.83 -16.45 33.71
CA LEU A 18 -31.84 -17.19 34.51
C LEU A 18 -32.55 -18.27 35.33
N PRO A 19 -32.18 -19.56 35.19
CA PRO A 19 -32.92 -20.65 35.81
C PRO A 19 -32.56 -20.89 37.29
N GLU A 20 -33.58 -21.08 38.14
CA GLU A 20 -33.39 -21.42 39.56
C GLU A 20 -33.15 -22.92 39.81
N PRO A 21 -32.51 -23.30 40.94
CA PRO A 21 -32.39 -24.69 41.38
C PRO A 21 -33.75 -25.37 41.53
N PHE A 22 -33.87 -26.61 41.04
CA PHE A 22 -35.16 -27.29 40.97
C PHE A 22 -35.31 -28.38 42.04
N GLN A 23 -36.51 -28.44 42.64
CA GLN A 23 -36.94 -29.51 43.54
C GLN A 23 -38.32 -30.03 43.11
N VAL A 24 -38.45 -31.36 43.00
CA VAL A 24 -39.71 -32.01 42.61
C VAL A 24 -40.66 -32.05 43.80
N ARG A 25 -41.87 -31.50 43.64
CA ARG A 25 -42.92 -31.54 44.67
C ARG A 25 -43.87 -32.74 44.52
N LYS A 26 -44.09 -33.21 43.29
CA LYS A 26 -44.92 -34.38 42.94
C LYS A 26 -44.53 -34.88 41.54
N PHE A 27 -44.65 -36.17 41.27
CA PHE A 27 -44.41 -36.73 39.94
C PHE A 27 -45.46 -37.76 39.52
N GLU A 28 -45.66 -37.91 38.21
CA GLU A 28 -46.56 -38.90 37.59
C GLU A 28 -45.86 -39.64 36.45
N PHE A 29 -45.64 -40.96 36.63
CA PHE A 29 -45.01 -41.80 35.62
C PHE A 29 -45.97 -42.08 34.46
N SER A 30 -45.49 -42.00 33.23
CA SER A 30 -46.23 -42.42 32.03
C SER A 30 -45.30 -43.17 31.07
N LEU A 31 -45.89 -43.97 30.17
CA LEU A 31 -45.20 -44.67 29.09
C LEU A 31 -45.33 -43.93 27.75
N ASP A 32 -46.07 -42.82 27.73
CA ASP A 32 -46.29 -42.03 26.54
C ASP A 32 -44.95 -41.46 26.04
N PRO A 33 -44.78 -41.31 24.72
CA PRO A 33 -43.60 -40.68 24.17
C PRO A 33 -43.41 -39.27 24.77
N ILE A 34 -42.16 -38.85 24.87
CA ILE A 34 -41.82 -37.48 25.27
C ILE A 34 -42.48 -36.51 24.26
N PRO A 35 -43.27 -35.53 24.71
CA PRO A 35 -43.97 -34.61 23.81
C PRO A 35 -43.01 -33.88 22.88
N GLU A 36 -43.46 -33.61 21.65
CA GLU A 36 -42.65 -32.96 20.60
C GLU A 36 -42.08 -31.59 21.03
N GLU A 37 -42.78 -30.86 21.90
CA GLU A 37 -42.32 -29.57 22.46
C GLU A 37 -41.09 -29.63 23.37
N TYR A 38 -40.66 -30.83 23.77
CA TYR A 38 -39.42 -31.08 24.52
C TYR A 38 -38.33 -31.75 23.67
N ARG A 39 -38.62 -32.01 22.39
CA ARG A 39 -37.63 -32.51 21.43
C ARG A 39 -36.87 -31.33 20.83
N PHE A 40 -35.60 -31.57 20.50
CA PHE A 40 -34.67 -30.57 19.96
C PHE A 40 -33.75 -31.22 18.91
N PRO A 41 -33.03 -30.45 18.07
CA PRO A 41 -32.11 -31.02 17.09
C PRO A 41 -31.12 -31.99 17.75
N ASN A 42 -30.91 -33.16 17.14
CA ASN A 42 -30.05 -34.23 17.67
C ASN A 42 -30.55 -34.85 18.99
N PHE A 43 -31.85 -34.82 19.29
CA PHE A 43 -32.46 -35.39 20.50
C PHE A 43 -31.96 -36.80 20.85
N ASP A 44 -31.87 -37.68 19.84
CA ASP A 44 -31.49 -39.09 20.01
C ASP A 44 -30.01 -39.27 20.44
N ASP A 45 -29.16 -38.27 20.22
CA ASP A 45 -27.77 -38.31 20.72
C ASP A 45 -27.73 -38.19 22.25
N TYR A 46 -28.73 -37.52 22.83
CA TYR A 46 -28.77 -37.19 24.26
C TYR A 46 -29.74 -38.07 25.05
N VAL A 47 -30.85 -38.52 24.45
CA VAL A 47 -31.91 -39.25 25.16
C VAL A 47 -31.94 -40.71 24.69
N HIS A 48 -31.64 -41.64 25.60
CA HIS A 48 -31.52 -43.07 25.29
C HIS A 48 -32.53 -43.88 26.11
N PRO A 49 -33.29 -44.81 25.52
CA PRO A 49 -34.17 -45.69 26.30
C PRO A 49 -33.34 -46.62 27.21
N ILE A 50 -33.84 -46.87 28.42
CA ILE A 50 -33.23 -47.83 29.35
C ILE A 50 -33.72 -49.23 28.96
N LEU A 51 -32.86 -50.00 28.29
CA LEU A 51 -33.15 -51.37 27.86
C LEU A 51 -33.07 -52.35 29.05
N GLY A 52 -34.00 -53.32 29.11
CA GLY A 52 -33.89 -54.49 30.00
C GLY A 52 -34.76 -54.51 31.27
N GLN A 53 -35.66 -53.53 31.49
CA GLN A 53 -36.69 -53.63 32.54
C GLN A 53 -38.09 -53.80 31.95
N PRO A 54 -38.74 -54.98 32.12
CA PRO A 54 -40.04 -55.26 31.51
C PRO A 54 -41.20 -54.48 32.16
N TYR A 55 -41.02 -53.95 33.38
CA TYR A 55 -42.06 -53.18 34.08
C TYR A 55 -41.47 -52.02 34.90
N PRO A 56 -42.17 -50.86 34.97
CA PRO A 56 -41.74 -49.71 35.74
C PRO A 56 -41.81 -49.98 37.25
N ASN A 57 -40.67 -50.30 37.86
CA ASN A 57 -40.57 -50.37 39.32
C ASN A 57 -40.66 -48.96 39.91
N ARG A 58 -41.78 -48.63 40.57
CA ARG A 58 -42.03 -47.32 41.21
C ARG A 58 -40.91 -46.90 42.17
N LYS A 59 -40.30 -47.86 42.87
CA LYS A 59 -39.16 -47.61 43.76
C LYS A 59 -37.92 -47.18 42.97
N PHE A 60 -37.62 -47.85 41.86
CA PHE A 60 -36.50 -47.49 40.98
C PHE A 60 -36.72 -46.11 40.32
N ILE A 61 -37.93 -45.81 39.88
CA ILE A 61 -38.27 -44.50 39.30
C ILE A 61 -38.05 -43.39 40.34
N ARG A 62 -38.59 -43.56 41.55
CA ARG A 62 -38.50 -42.56 42.63
C ARG A 62 -37.09 -42.41 43.18
N ASP A 63 -36.39 -43.52 43.41
CA ASP A 63 -35.14 -43.53 44.16
C ASP A 63 -33.91 -43.38 43.24
N THR A 64 -34.07 -43.54 41.91
CA THR A 64 -32.96 -43.50 40.95
C THR A 64 -33.21 -42.53 39.78
N ILE A 65 -34.28 -42.73 39.02
CA ILE A 65 -34.52 -41.98 37.77
C ILE A 65 -34.80 -40.49 38.04
N VAL A 66 -35.75 -40.18 38.93
CA VAL A 66 -36.09 -38.78 39.27
C VAL A 66 -34.90 -38.04 39.89
N PRO A 67 -34.18 -38.60 40.88
CA PRO A 67 -32.95 -37.99 41.40
C PRO A 67 -31.87 -37.75 40.34
N GLU A 68 -31.71 -38.64 39.36
CA GLU A 68 -30.76 -38.46 38.26
C GLU A 68 -31.13 -37.26 37.38
N PHE A 69 -32.42 -37.07 37.07
CA PHE A 69 -32.88 -35.90 36.31
C PHE A 69 -32.70 -34.60 37.09
N VAL A 70 -33.04 -34.58 38.38
CA VAL A 70 -32.84 -33.41 39.25
C VAL A 70 -31.35 -33.07 39.37
N ARG A 71 -30.49 -34.08 39.56
CA ARG A 71 -29.03 -33.88 39.60
C ARG A 71 -28.53 -33.28 38.28
N SER A 72 -28.91 -33.88 37.15
CA SER A 72 -28.49 -33.43 35.82
C SER A 72 -28.97 -32.00 35.51
N TYR A 73 -30.19 -31.65 35.94
CA TYR A 73 -30.72 -30.28 35.85
C TYR A 73 -29.83 -29.31 36.61
N ASN A 74 -29.52 -29.63 37.87
CA ASN A 74 -28.70 -28.79 38.74
C ASN A 74 -27.23 -28.72 38.29
N GLU A 75 -26.71 -29.72 37.57
CA GLU A 75 -25.38 -29.69 36.94
C GLU A 75 -25.34 -28.77 35.70
N ILE A 76 -26.40 -28.73 34.91
CA ILE A 76 -26.50 -27.87 33.71
C ILE A 76 -26.71 -26.39 34.09
N THR A 77 -27.45 -26.11 35.16
CA THR A 77 -27.79 -24.74 35.57
C THR A 77 -26.56 -23.82 35.70
N PRO A 78 -25.48 -24.16 36.45
CA PRO A 78 -24.25 -23.37 36.50
C PRO A 78 -23.57 -23.18 35.14
N GLN A 79 -23.67 -24.16 34.24
CA GLN A 79 -23.09 -24.07 32.90
C GLN A 79 -23.84 -23.03 32.06
N ILE A 80 -25.17 -22.97 32.15
CA ILE A 80 -25.97 -21.94 31.47
C ILE A 80 -25.47 -20.54 31.84
N TYR A 81 -25.28 -20.25 33.13
CA TYR A 81 -24.71 -18.97 33.58
C TYR A 81 -23.32 -18.70 32.96
N GLN A 82 -22.44 -19.69 32.99
CA GLN A 82 -21.08 -19.56 32.44
C GLN A 82 -21.10 -19.25 30.93
N TYR A 83 -21.95 -19.92 30.15
CA TYR A 83 -22.05 -19.70 28.71
C TYR A 83 -22.68 -18.34 28.38
N THR A 84 -23.67 -17.89 29.15
CA THR A 84 -24.25 -16.54 29.02
C THR A 84 -23.20 -15.45 29.24
N ASP A 85 -22.40 -15.56 30.31
CA ASP A 85 -21.32 -14.60 30.59
C ASP A 85 -20.27 -14.57 29.46
N LEU A 86 -19.91 -15.74 28.92
CA LEU A 86 -18.94 -15.84 27.82
C LEU A 86 -19.47 -15.25 26.52
N ILE A 87 -20.75 -15.46 26.20
CA ILE A 87 -21.41 -14.83 25.05
C ILE A 87 -21.35 -13.32 25.17
N GLN A 88 -21.68 -12.78 26.35
CA GLN A 88 -21.61 -11.35 26.60
C GLN A 88 -20.20 -10.80 26.41
N GLN A 89 -19.17 -11.47 26.96
CA GLN A 89 -17.77 -11.08 26.77
C GLN A 89 -17.36 -11.06 25.29
N VAL A 90 -17.75 -12.07 24.51
CA VAL A 90 -17.43 -12.14 23.08
C VAL A 90 -18.16 -11.05 22.30
N GLN A 91 -19.44 -10.79 22.62
CA GLN A 91 -20.21 -9.70 22.03
C GLN A 91 -19.59 -8.34 22.33
N GLU A 92 -19.13 -8.10 23.56
CA GLU A 92 -18.41 -6.88 23.94
C GLU A 92 -17.12 -6.74 23.13
N ILE A 93 -16.34 -7.82 22.96
CA ILE A 93 -15.13 -7.80 22.13
C ILE A 93 -15.44 -7.47 20.66
N ILE A 94 -16.56 -7.97 20.13
CA ILE A 94 -17.01 -7.66 18.76
C ILE A 94 -17.47 -6.19 18.67
N LYS A 95 -18.22 -5.69 19.68
CA LYS A 95 -18.74 -4.31 19.77
C LYS A 95 -17.66 -3.25 20.00
N GLU A 96 -16.65 -3.53 20.82
CA GLU A 96 -15.47 -2.65 21.04
C GLU A 96 -14.68 -2.42 19.74
N GLY A 97 -14.96 -3.23 18.72
CA GLY A 97 -14.44 -3.06 17.38
C GLY A 97 -13.05 -3.65 17.22
N SER A 98 -12.75 -3.92 15.96
CA SER A 98 -11.52 -4.45 15.36
C SER A 98 -10.21 -3.75 15.71
N SER A 99 -10.17 -2.76 16.60
CA SER A 99 -8.92 -2.07 16.99
C SER A 99 -8.39 -2.66 18.30
N PRO A 100 -7.48 -3.64 18.25
CA PRO A 100 -6.82 -4.14 19.44
C PRO A 100 -6.32 -3.00 20.33
N LYS A 101 -6.55 -3.12 21.65
CA LYS A 101 -6.07 -2.15 22.64
C LYS A 101 -4.56 -1.88 22.51
N PHE A 102 -3.77 -2.84 22.00
CA PHE A 102 -2.35 -2.66 21.71
C PHE A 102 -2.05 -1.68 20.55
N LEU A 103 -2.95 -1.53 19.57
CA LEU A 103 -2.76 -0.58 18.45
C LEU A 103 -2.94 0.87 18.86
N LYS A 104 -3.73 1.15 19.91
CA LYS A 104 -4.00 2.52 20.36
C LYS A 104 -2.73 3.25 20.83
N ASN A 105 -1.68 2.51 21.19
CA ASN A 105 -0.40 3.05 21.63
C ASN A 105 0.69 2.99 20.55
N PHE A 106 0.41 2.40 19.38
CA PHE A 106 1.40 2.11 18.34
C PHE A 106 1.44 3.19 17.26
N VAL A 107 1.85 4.42 17.61
CA VAL A 107 2.05 5.50 16.63
C VAL A 107 3.48 5.45 16.08
N ILE A 108 3.72 4.52 15.16
CA ILE A 108 5.02 4.43 14.48
C ILE A 108 5.04 5.35 13.27
N LYS A 109 5.98 6.30 13.27
CA LYS A 109 6.29 7.11 12.10
C LYS A 109 7.27 6.34 11.19
N PRO A 110 6.93 6.13 9.91
CA PRO A 110 7.84 5.46 8.98
C PRO A 110 9.07 6.33 8.69
N HIS A 111 10.23 5.70 8.58
CA HIS A 111 11.52 6.26 8.16
C HIS A 111 12.37 5.18 7.48
N TYR A 112 13.49 5.57 6.87
CA TYR A 112 14.29 4.70 5.99
C TYR A 112 14.81 3.42 6.68
N LEU A 113 14.97 3.41 8.01
CA LEU A 113 15.42 2.22 8.76
C LEU A 113 14.27 1.27 9.12
N ASN A 114 13.02 1.76 9.20
CA ASN A 114 11.87 0.98 9.64
C ASN A 114 10.79 0.79 8.55
N ILE A 115 11.01 1.31 7.34
CA ILE A 115 10.01 1.33 6.27
C ILE A 115 9.54 -0.08 5.88
N GLU A 116 10.45 -1.04 5.81
CA GLU A 116 10.15 -2.42 5.44
C GLU A 116 9.33 -3.15 6.53
N PRO A 117 9.76 -3.19 7.81
CA PRO A 117 8.93 -3.68 8.90
C PRO A 117 7.58 -2.96 9.01
N TYR A 118 7.55 -1.63 8.81
CA TYR A 118 6.33 -0.83 8.82
C TYR A 118 5.36 -1.23 7.70
N ARG A 119 5.86 -1.43 6.47
CA ARG A 119 5.06 -1.92 5.33
C ARG A 119 4.46 -3.29 5.62
N LYS A 120 5.27 -4.22 6.14
CA LYS A 120 4.80 -5.56 6.53
C LYS A 120 3.72 -5.48 7.61
N PHE A 121 3.94 -4.67 8.65
CA PHE A 121 2.96 -4.44 9.70
C PHE A 121 1.63 -3.90 9.15
N LYS A 122 1.70 -2.88 8.27
CA LYS A 122 0.52 -2.27 7.63
C LYS A 122 -0.27 -3.26 6.77
N VAL A 123 0.39 -4.24 6.15
CA VAL A 123 -0.25 -5.28 5.33
C VAL A 123 -0.83 -6.42 6.18
N LEU A 124 -0.13 -6.83 7.23
CA LEU A 124 -0.55 -7.95 8.09
C LEU A 124 -1.67 -7.57 9.04
N LEU A 125 -1.70 -6.32 9.50
CA LEU A 125 -2.66 -5.88 10.50
C LEU A 125 -4.14 -6.02 10.06
N PRO A 126 -4.54 -5.59 8.85
CA PRO A 126 -5.90 -5.83 8.35
C PRO A 126 -6.27 -7.32 8.29
N LYS A 127 -5.32 -8.18 7.91
CA LYS A 127 -5.53 -9.64 7.84
C LYS A 127 -5.72 -10.24 9.23
N PHE A 128 -4.90 -9.83 10.20
CA PHE A 128 -5.05 -10.25 11.59
C PHE A 128 -6.41 -9.84 12.16
N VAL A 129 -6.81 -8.59 11.91
CA VAL A 129 -8.13 -8.07 12.30
C VAL A 129 -9.24 -8.92 11.70
N GLN A 130 -9.18 -9.21 10.40
CA GLN A 130 -10.18 -10.04 9.71
C GLN A 130 -10.27 -11.43 10.35
N ILE A 131 -9.15 -12.12 10.55
CA ILE A 131 -9.09 -13.46 11.14
C ILE A 131 -9.63 -13.44 12.58
N ARG A 132 -9.24 -12.44 13.38
CA ARG A 132 -9.74 -12.29 14.75
C ARG A 132 -11.25 -12.08 14.79
N THR A 133 -11.79 -11.27 13.89
CA THR A 133 -13.25 -11.05 13.78
C THR A 133 -13.96 -12.33 13.37
N SER A 134 -13.45 -13.06 12.38
CA SER A 134 -13.98 -14.38 11.99
C SER A 134 -13.95 -15.37 13.15
N LEU A 135 -12.84 -15.46 13.88
CA LEU A 135 -12.70 -16.34 15.03
C LEU A 135 -13.75 -16.02 16.11
N ASN A 136 -13.92 -14.74 16.45
CA ASN A 136 -14.91 -14.32 17.46
C ASN A 136 -16.35 -14.53 16.99
N ALA A 137 -16.65 -14.33 15.70
CA ALA A 137 -17.97 -14.58 15.15
C ALA A 137 -18.34 -16.07 15.24
N ILE A 138 -17.40 -16.96 14.91
CA ILE A 138 -17.66 -18.39 15.00
C ILE A 138 -17.75 -18.84 16.47
N ARG A 139 -16.88 -18.31 17.34
CA ARG A 139 -16.97 -18.54 18.79
C ARG A 139 -18.35 -18.15 19.33
N LEU A 140 -18.88 -17.01 18.90
CA LEU A 140 -20.23 -16.56 19.29
C LEU A 140 -21.31 -17.54 18.82
N SER A 141 -21.27 -17.99 17.55
CA SER A 141 -22.23 -18.97 17.02
C SER A 141 -22.22 -20.26 17.85
N MET A 142 -21.03 -20.82 18.09
CA MET A 142 -20.86 -22.06 18.84
C MET A 142 -21.34 -21.96 20.28
N LEU A 143 -20.99 -20.86 20.98
CA LEU A 143 -21.45 -20.63 22.35
C LEU A 143 -22.98 -20.49 22.39
N THR A 144 -23.59 -19.84 21.39
CA THR A 144 -25.04 -19.64 21.29
C THR A 144 -25.77 -20.95 21.05
N GLU A 145 -25.36 -21.74 20.05
CA GLU A 145 -25.91 -23.08 19.79
C GLU A 145 -25.82 -23.98 21.01
N ARG A 146 -24.70 -23.88 21.74
CA ARG A 146 -24.48 -24.65 22.96
C ARG A 146 -25.39 -24.22 24.09
N LEU A 147 -25.59 -22.91 24.27
CA LEU A 147 -26.52 -22.36 25.26
C LEU A 147 -27.96 -22.81 24.97
N GLU A 148 -28.38 -22.78 23.70
CA GLU A 148 -29.70 -23.26 23.27
C GLU A 148 -29.90 -24.76 23.55
N LEU A 149 -28.86 -25.57 23.34
CA LEU A 149 -28.87 -26.99 23.71
C LEU A 149 -29.02 -27.18 25.23
N LEU A 150 -28.27 -26.42 26.04
CA LEU A 150 -28.34 -26.51 27.50
C LEU A 150 -29.72 -26.12 28.02
N TYR A 151 -30.33 -25.05 27.49
CA TYR A 151 -31.72 -24.68 27.83
C TYR A 151 -32.73 -25.76 27.42
N SER A 152 -32.55 -26.36 26.24
CA SER A 152 -33.42 -27.45 25.76
C SER A 152 -33.33 -28.69 26.66
N LEU A 153 -32.10 -29.08 27.03
CA LEU A 153 -31.84 -30.16 27.99
C LEU A 153 -32.39 -29.84 29.38
N GLN A 154 -32.24 -28.61 29.85
CA GLN A 154 -32.77 -28.18 31.14
C GLN A 154 -34.31 -28.27 31.16
N LYS A 155 -34.99 -27.78 30.11
CA LYS A 155 -36.45 -27.87 29.96
C LYS A 155 -36.91 -29.33 29.96
N LEU A 156 -36.22 -30.19 29.20
CA LEU A 156 -36.49 -31.64 29.17
C LEU A 156 -36.29 -32.30 30.54
N LEU A 157 -35.20 -32.00 31.24
CA LEU A 157 -34.88 -32.60 32.54
C LEU A 157 -35.89 -32.19 33.61
N LYS A 158 -36.37 -30.94 33.58
CA LYS A 158 -37.47 -30.48 34.45
C LYS A 158 -38.74 -31.28 34.18
N TYR A 159 -39.13 -31.40 32.90
CA TYR A 159 -40.29 -32.20 32.50
C TYR A 159 -40.15 -33.66 32.94
N LEU A 160 -39.00 -34.30 32.70
CA LEU A 160 -38.76 -35.69 33.06
C LEU A 160 -38.69 -35.92 34.57
N ALA A 161 -38.35 -34.90 35.36
CA ALA A 161 -38.38 -34.99 36.82
C ALA A 161 -39.83 -34.95 37.36
N GLU A 162 -40.74 -34.23 36.71
CA GLU A 162 -42.18 -34.16 37.03
C GLU A 162 -42.97 -35.32 36.39
N HIS A 163 -42.54 -35.78 35.22
CA HIS A 163 -43.17 -36.81 34.40
C HIS A 163 -42.15 -37.88 33.98
N PRO A 164 -41.64 -38.70 34.92
CA PRO A 164 -40.54 -39.62 34.64
C PRO A 164 -40.90 -40.63 33.54
N ARG A 165 -39.90 -40.91 32.72
CA ARG A 165 -39.88 -41.93 31.65
C ARG A 165 -38.66 -42.84 31.85
N LEU A 166 -38.70 -44.05 31.29
CA LEU A 166 -37.56 -44.99 31.31
C LEU A 166 -36.50 -44.62 30.27
N VAL A 167 -35.95 -43.42 30.41
CA VAL A 167 -34.91 -42.88 29.53
C VAL A 167 -33.74 -42.38 30.36
N ARG A 168 -32.56 -42.37 29.75
CA ARG A 168 -31.34 -41.79 30.29
C ARG A 168 -30.96 -40.57 29.45
N VAL A 169 -30.64 -39.46 30.11
CA VAL A 169 -30.18 -38.24 29.46
C VAL A 169 -28.67 -38.12 29.63
N LYS A 170 -27.93 -38.11 28.52
CA LYS A 170 -26.46 -38.00 28.51
C LYS A 170 -26.03 -36.54 28.47
N ILE A 171 -25.84 -35.92 29.63
CA ILE A 171 -25.45 -34.50 29.70
C ILE A 171 -23.95 -34.24 29.55
N PHE A 172 -23.09 -35.25 29.69
CA PHE A 172 -21.62 -35.08 29.64
C PHE A 172 -21.14 -34.40 28.37
N ASN A 173 -21.68 -34.81 27.22
CA ASN A 173 -21.31 -34.20 25.94
C ASN A 173 -21.82 -32.75 25.81
N ALA A 174 -22.82 -32.35 26.60
CA ALA A 174 -23.37 -30.99 26.67
C ALA A 174 -22.62 -30.09 27.69
N THR A 175 -21.94 -30.67 28.68
CA THR A 175 -21.26 -29.92 29.76
C THR A 175 -19.73 -29.84 29.63
N GLN A 176 -19.16 -30.35 28.53
CA GLN A 176 -17.72 -30.22 28.25
C GLN A 176 -17.25 -28.77 28.11
N ASN A 177 -16.03 -28.48 28.59
CA ASN A 177 -15.43 -27.14 28.58
C ASN A 177 -15.20 -26.64 27.15
N TRP A 178 -15.76 -25.46 26.84
CA TRP A 178 -15.65 -24.84 25.53
C TRP A 178 -14.22 -24.60 25.03
N ARG A 179 -13.24 -24.40 25.93
CA ARG A 179 -11.85 -24.10 25.54
C ARG A 179 -11.14 -25.26 24.84
N ALA A 180 -11.58 -26.50 25.08
CA ALA A 180 -11.05 -27.65 24.36
C ALA A 180 -11.47 -27.64 22.88
N PHE A 181 -12.62 -27.04 22.57
CA PHE A 181 -13.22 -27.08 21.25
C PHE A 181 -12.62 -26.10 20.23
N GLU A 182 -11.86 -25.09 20.66
CA GLU A 182 -11.30 -24.10 19.71
C GLU A 182 -10.33 -24.74 18.71
N PHE A 183 -9.50 -25.65 19.19
CA PHE A 183 -8.56 -26.39 18.35
C PHE A 183 -9.26 -27.51 17.58
N ASP A 184 -10.24 -28.17 18.19
CA ASP A 184 -10.90 -29.34 17.62
C ASP A 184 -11.88 -28.98 16.48
N PHE A 185 -12.55 -27.83 16.57
CA PHE A 185 -13.53 -27.40 15.56
C PHE A 185 -12.99 -26.37 14.58
N MET A 186 -11.91 -25.65 14.92
CA MET A 186 -11.40 -24.53 14.12
C MET A 186 -9.87 -24.56 13.93
N PRO A 187 -9.23 -25.71 13.66
CA PRO A 187 -7.77 -25.82 13.69
C PRO A 187 -7.08 -24.83 12.73
N ASP A 188 -7.64 -24.63 11.54
CA ASP A 188 -7.06 -23.75 10.52
C ASP A 188 -7.16 -22.26 10.90
N VAL A 189 -8.35 -21.80 11.30
CA VAL A 189 -8.58 -20.38 11.65
C VAL A 189 -7.82 -20.01 12.92
N PHE A 190 -7.78 -20.91 13.90
CA PHE A 190 -7.04 -20.72 15.14
C PHE A 190 -5.52 -20.72 14.90
N SER A 191 -5.00 -21.65 14.10
CA SER A 191 -3.58 -21.69 13.75
C SER A 191 -3.15 -20.42 13.00
N GLN A 192 -3.97 -19.95 12.06
CA GLN A 192 -3.75 -18.68 11.37
C GLN A 192 -3.76 -17.52 12.36
N TYR A 193 -4.75 -17.44 13.25
CA TYR A 193 -4.80 -16.38 14.27
C TYR A 193 -3.52 -16.30 15.10
N ILE A 194 -3.02 -17.44 15.60
CA ILE A 194 -1.78 -17.51 16.37
C ILE A 194 -0.57 -17.09 15.53
N ALA A 195 -0.46 -17.57 14.29
CA ALA A 195 0.64 -17.21 13.41
C ALA A 195 0.69 -15.70 13.11
N PHE A 196 -0.46 -15.09 12.78
CA PHE A 196 -0.55 -13.65 12.52
C PHE A 196 -0.29 -12.84 13.79
N ARG A 197 -0.76 -13.29 14.94
CA ARG A 197 -0.50 -12.64 16.23
C ARG A 197 1.00 -12.60 16.51
N ASN A 198 1.67 -13.75 16.46
CA ASN A 198 3.11 -13.84 16.72
C ASN A 198 3.91 -12.96 15.74
N GLN A 199 3.54 -12.97 14.46
CA GLN A 199 4.23 -12.15 13.47
C GLN A 199 4.04 -10.65 13.69
N ILE A 200 2.86 -10.22 14.15
CA ILE A 200 2.60 -8.81 14.49
C ILE A 200 3.38 -8.42 15.75
N ASP A 201 3.39 -9.28 16.77
CA ASP A 201 4.13 -9.05 18.01
C ASP A 201 5.64 -8.98 17.75
N ASP A 202 6.19 -9.84 16.87
CA ASP A 202 7.58 -9.81 16.44
C ASP A 202 7.92 -8.53 15.67
N LEU A 203 7.06 -8.10 14.76
CA LEU A 203 7.27 -6.85 14.01
C LEU A 203 7.17 -5.62 14.92
N ALA A 204 6.25 -5.64 15.89
CA ALA A 204 6.13 -4.60 16.90
C ALA A 204 7.41 -4.50 17.73
N ALA A 205 7.89 -5.62 18.26
CA ALA A 205 9.14 -5.67 19.01
C ALA A 205 10.33 -5.20 18.16
N LEU A 206 10.43 -5.67 16.90
CA LEU A 206 11.50 -5.23 15.99
C LEU A 206 11.49 -3.71 15.81
N LEU A 207 10.32 -3.11 15.61
CA LEU A 207 10.17 -1.68 15.40
C LEU A 207 10.64 -0.86 16.63
N ASP A 208 10.50 -1.40 17.84
CA ASP A 208 10.98 -0.76 19.08
C ASP A 208 12.51 -0.76 19.20
N PHE A 209 13.19 -1.74 18.58
CA PHE A 209 14.66 -1.84 18.57
C PHE A 209 15.32 -1.06 17.44
N ILE A 210 14.57 -0.57 16.44
CA ILE A 210 15.14 0.21 15.36
C ILE A 210 15.53 1.60 15.89
N PRO A 211 16.79 2.02 15.73
CA PRO A 211 17.24 3.30 16.26
C PRO A 211 16.48 4.45 15.60
N ARG A 212 16.21 5.49 16.39
CA ARG A 212 15.65 6.74 15.85
C ARG A 212 16.63 7.33 14.86
N PRO A 213 16.21 7.59 13.61
CA PRO A 213 17.09 8.15 12.61
C PRO A 213 17.48 9.55 13.06
N PHE A 214 18.70 9.95 12.72
CA PHE A 214 19.21 11.28 13.00
C PHE A 214 19.22 11.65 14.48
N SER A 215 19.61 10.73 15.37
CA SER A 215 19.70 10.99 16.82
C SER A 215 21.04 11.55 17.28
N SER A 216 22.06 11.56 16.42
CA SER A 216 23.42 11.99 16.75
C SER A 216 23.96 12.92 15.66
N GLU A 217 24.34 14.14 16.06
CA GLU A 217 24.90 15.14 15.16
C GLU A 217 26.15 14.61 14.42
N SER A 218 27.08 13.96 15.12
CA SER A 218 28.32 13.44 14.52
C SER A 218 28.06 12.32 13.51
N ALA A 219 27.11 11.42 13.81
CA ALA A 219 26.68 10.38 12.87
C ALA A 219 26.01 10.99 11.64
N ASN A 220 25.19 12.04 11.82
CA ASN A 220 24.51 12.74 10.73
C ASN A 220 25.49 13.45 9.81
N LYS A 221 26.47 14.16 10.38
CA LYS A 221 27.55 14.79 9.60
C LYS A 221 28.33 13.75 8.81
N SER A 222 28.72 12.64 9.44
CA SER A 222 29.43 11.54 8.79
C SER A 222 28.62 10.96 7.62
N LEU A 223 27.33 10.70 7.85
CA LEU A 223 26.41 10.22 6.82
C LEU A 223 26.33 11.21 5.65
N PHE A 224 26.06 12.50 5.91
CA PHE A 224 25.97 13.54 4.89
C PHE A 224 27.27 13.68 4.07
N VAL A 225 28.44 13.67 4.73
CA VAL A 225 29.74 13.72 4.05
C VAL A 225 30.00 12.47 3.22
N SER A 226 29.66 11.28 3.73
CA SER A 226 29.80 10.02 2.99
C SER A 226 28.96 10.02 1.70
N LEU A 227 27.76 10.62 1.77
CA LEU A 227 26.87 10.77 0.65
C LEU A 227 27.44 11.72 -0.40
N ILE A 228 27.95 12.89 0.03
CA ILE A 228 28.60 13.82 -0.89
C ILE A 228 29.75 13.12 -1.64
N ARG A 229 30.58 12.36 -0.93
CA ARG A 229 31.70 11.62 -1.55
C ARG A 229 31.21 10.61 -2.58
N ALA A 230 30.15 9.86 -2.28
CA ALA A 230 29.57 8.89 -3.22
C ALA A 230 29.04 9.57 -4.50
N HIS A 231 28.42 10.76 -4.38
CA HIS A 231 27.93 11.49 -5.55
C HIS A 231 29.06 12.09 -6.39
N ILE A 232 30.18 12.51 -5.77
CA ILE A 232 31.35 12.99 -6.52
C ILE A 232 31.84 11.90 -7.47
N SER A 233 31.89 10.64 -7.04
CA SER A 233 32.31 9.52 -7.91
C SER A 233 31.32 9.19 -9.02
N MET A 234 30.06 9.58 -8.91
CA MET A 234 29.02 9.34 -9.92
C MET A 234 28.81 10.50 -10.88
N LYS A 235 29.47 11.64 -10.63
CA LYS A 235 29.35 12.82 -11.49
C LYS A 235 29.89 12.49 -12.88
N ASP A 236 29.06 12.71 -13.89
CA ASP A 236 29.48 12.60 -15.28
C ASP A 236 30.54 13.68 -15.57
N PRO A 237 31.78 13.30 -15.96
CA PRO A 237 32.85 14.26 -16.22
C PRO A 237 32.58 15.12 -17.46
N LEU A 238 31.81 14.62 -18.42
CA LEU A 238 31.53 15.30 -19.69
C LEU A 238 30.46 16.37 -19.50
N THR A 239 29.35 16.01 -18.87
CA THR A 239 28.17 16.88 -18.75
C THR A 239 28.12 17.63 -17.42
N GLY A 240 28.82 17.13 -16.40
CA GLY A 240 28.70 17.61 -15.03
C GLY A 240 27.43 17.14 -14.32
N TYR A 241 26.62 16.28 -14.97
CA TYR A 241 25.40 15.71 -14.42
C TYR A 241 25.68 14.84 -13.18
N ILE A 242 24.79 14.94 -12.18
CA ILE A 242 24.84 14.12 -10.97
C ILE A 242 23.53 13.32 -10.91
N PRO A 243 23.57 11.99 -11.11
CA PRO A 243 22.36 11.17 -11.18
C PRO A 243 21.66 11.03 -9.84
N TYR A 244 20.38 10.65 -9.90
CA TYR A 244 19.65 10.14 -8.73
C TYR A 244 20.31 8.86 -8.19
N ILE A 245 20.42 8.76 -6.86
CA ILE A 245 20.75 7.53 -6.14
C ILE A 245 19.73 7.28 -5.03
N GLU A 246 19.49 6.02 -4.68
CA GLU A 246 18.53 5.63 -3.63
C GLU A 246 18.77 6.34 -2.29
N LYS A 247 20.04 6.67 -1.99
CA LYS A 247 20.39 7.38 -0.76
C LYS A 247 19.83 8.81 -0.67
N PHE A 248 19.25 9.37 -1.75
CA PHE A 248 18.50 10.63 -1.68
C PHE A 248 17.30 10.54 -0.75
N GLU A 249 16.64 9.39 -0.63
CA GLU A 249 15.50 9.24 0.29
C GLU A 249 15.93 9.43 1.75
N THR A 250 17.11 8.92 2.12
CA THR A 250 17.71 9.15 3.44
C THR A 250 17.99 10.64 3.66
N ILE A 251 18.48 11.34 2.63
CA ILE A 251 18.76 12.78 2.70
C ILE A 251 17.48 13.58 2.84
N ALA A 252 16.43 13.24 2.10
CA ALA A 252 15.13 13.91 2.21
C ALA A 252 14.61 13.83 3.66
N GLN A 253 14.71 12.65 4.30
CA GLN A 253 14.34 12.49 5.71
C GLN A 253 15.27 13.27 6.66
N PHE A 254 16.56 13.37 6.35
CA PHE A 254 17.49 14.21 7.12
C PHE A 254 17.03 15.66 7.11
N PHE A 255 16.67 16.21 5.95
CA PHE A 255 16.20 17.60 5.84
C PHE A 255 14.90 17.91 6.60
N GLU A 256 14.13 16.88 6.96
CA GLU A 256 12.93 17.00 7.79
C GLU A 256 13.17 16.75 9.28
N SER A 257 14.37 16.26 9.61
CA SER A 257 14.79 15.99 10.98
C SER A 257 15.08 17.29 11.74
N PRO A 258 14.91 17.30 13.08
CA PRO A 258 15.29 18.45 13.90
C PRO A 258 16.79 18.74 13.87
N GLU A 259 17.62 17.74 13.52
CA GLU A 259 19.08 17.87 13.43
C GLU A 259 19.56 18.51 12.12
N CYS A 260 18.67 18.76 11.16
CA CYS A 260 19.06 19.50 9.98
C CYS A 260 19.26 20.98 10.37
N PRO A 261 20.43 21.59 10.05
CA PRO A 261 20.69 23.01 10.34
C PRO A 261 19.70 23.94 9.60
N PHE A 262 19.02 23.41 8.59
CA PHE A 262 17.98 24.10 7.85
C PHE A 262 16.70 23.25 7.87
N ASN A 263 15.90 23.39 8.92
CA ASN A 263 14.70 22.59 9.10
C ASN A 263 13.58 23.01 8.12
N LEU A 264 13.33 22.17 7.13
CA LEU A 264 12.33 22.45 6.08
C LEU A 264 10.89 22.49 6.56
N LYS A 265 10.59 22.04 7.78
CA LYS A 265 9.22 22.09 8.34
C LYS A 265 8.66 23.51 8.40
N TYR A 266 9.52 24.53 8.41
CA TYR A 266 9.12 25.93 8.46
C TYR A 266 8.79 26.53 7.09
N ILE A 267 9.10 25.84 5.99
CA ILE A 267 8.75 26.29 4.64
C ILE A 267 7.50 25.51 4.21
N LYS A 268 6.36 26.20 4.14
CA LYS A 268 5.07 25.59 3.75
C LYS A 268 4.84 25.58 2.25
N THR A 269 5.28 26.64 1.58
CA THR A 269 5.18 26.82 0.12
C THR A 269 6.44 27.48 -0.40
N MET A 270 6.79 27.20 -1.65
CA MET A 270 7.93 27.80 -2.33
C MET A 270 7.51 28.14 -3.76
N ASN A 271 7.79 29.37 -4.20
CA ASN A 271 7.65 29.76 -5.60
C ASN A 271 9.03 29.87 -6.28
N GLN A 272 9.03 30.01 -7.61
CA GLN A 272 10.26 30.09 -8.41
C GLN A 272 11.21 31.21 -7.96
N HIS A 273 10.68 32.38 -7.59
CA HIS A 273 11.49 33.52 -7.13
C HIS A 273 12.20 33.23 -5.80
N GLN A 274 11.59 32.41 -4.94
CA GLN A 274 12.16 32.03 -3.64
C GLN A 274 13.15 30.87 -3.74
N LEU A 275 13.10 30.07 -4.81
CA LEU A 275 13.91 28.85 -4.98
C LEU A 275 15.41 29.15 -4.86
N ASN A 276 15.93 30.08 -5.66
CA ASN A 276 17.36 30.40 -5.69
C ASN A 276 17.86 30.90 -4.32
N ASN A 277 17.13 31.82 -3.69
CA ASN A 277 17.49 32.35 -2.37
C ASN A 277 17.45 31.25 -1.30
N THR A 278 16.47 30.34 -1.38
CA THR A 278 16.36 29.23 -0.43
C THR A 278 17.49 28.23 -0.64
N MET A 279 17.81 27.88 -1.89
CA MET A 279 18.93 27.03 -2.25
C MET A 279 20.25 27.58 -1.71
N GLN A 280 20.52 28.88 -1.89
CA GLN A 280 21.73 29.53 -1.40
C GLN A 280 21.83 29.48 0.14
N ARG A 281 20.74 29.77 0.84
CA ARG A 281 20.71 29.69 2.31
C ARG A 281 20.91 28.27 2.83
N MET A 282 20.25 27.28 2.21
CA MET A 282 20.42 25.87 2.55
C MET A 282 21.84 25.41 2.29
N HIS A 283 22.42 25.82 1.16
CA HIS A 283 23.79 25.48 0.78
C HIS A 283 24.78 26.03 1.80
N ALA A 284 24.67 27.31 2.18
CA ALA A 284 25.51 27.92 3.19
C ALA A 284 25.41 27.19 4.55
N ALA A 285 24.18 26.97 5.04
CA ALA A 285 23.95 26.31 6.33
C ALA A 285 24.51 24.87 6.36
N LEU A 286 24.35 24.10 5.28
CA LEU A 286 24.84 22.73 5.20
C LEU A 286 26.36 22.65 5.05
N VAL A 287 26.95 23.55 4.27
CA VAL A 287 28.42 23.62 4.09
C VAL A 287 29.10 23.96 5.40
N GLU A 288 28.57 24.94 6.13
CA GLU A 288 29.04 25.31 7.46
C GLU A 288 28.87 24.15 8.45
N TRP A 289 27.67 23.59 8.54
CA TRP A 289 27.38 22.48 9.46
C TRP A 289 28.23 21.23 9.19
N ALA A 290 28.49 20.91 7.91
CA ALA A 290 29.28 19.74 7.51
C ALA A 290 30.80 19.99 7.47
N ASP A 291 31.27 21.17 7.92
CA ASP A 291 32.69 21.57 7.92
C ASP A 291 33.36 21.45 6.53
N ILE A 292 32.61 21.73 5.46
CA ILE A 292 33.12 21.67 4.08
C ILE A 292 33.97 22.90 3.80
N LYS A 293 35.29 22.69 3.69
CA LYS A 293 36.26 23.79 3.52
C LYS A 293 36.07 24.58 2.21
N PRO A 294 36.35 25.90 2.22
CA PRO A 294 36.48 26.70 1.01
C PRO A 294 37.48 26.07 0.02
N GLY A 295 37.14 26.05 -1.27
CA GLY A 295 37.98 25.45 -2.33
C GLY A 295 37.62 24.00 -2.71
N LYS A 296 36.72 23.33 -1.98
CA LYS A 296 36.20 22.00 -2.37
C LYS A 296 35.05 22.14 -3.40
N ARG A 297 35.39 22.53 -4.63
CA ARG A 297 34.40 22.82 -5.70
C ARG A 297 33.43 21.66 -5.94
N SER A 298 33.91 20.44 -6.10
CA SER A 298 33.05 19.27 -6.36
C SER A 298 32.09 18.95 -5.21
N GLN A 299 32.52 19.15 -3.96
CA GLN A 299 31.64 18.97 -2.79
C GLN A 299 30.52 20.01 -2.79
N ASN A 300 30.85 21.27 -3.08
CA ASN A 300 29.86 22.34 -3.16
C ASN A 300 28.83 22.11 -4.27
N GLU A 301 29.26 21.69 -5.46
CA GLU A 301 28.36 21.38 -6.58
C GLU A 301 27.39 20.24 -6.22
N VAL A 302 27.90 19.18 -5.58
CA VAL A 302 27.08 18.06 -5.11
C VAL A 302 26.07 18.51 -4.05
N VAL A 303 26.47 19.31 -3.07
CA VAL A 303 25.53 19.81 -2.03
C VAL A 303 24.41 20.62 -2.68
N LYS A 304 24.73 21.51 -3.63
CA LYS A 304 23.71 22.29 -4.35
C LYS A 304 22.75 21.39 -5.14
N SER A 305 23.29 20.41 -5.87
CA SER A 305 22.48 19.43 -6.62
C SER A 305 21.53 18.66 -5.71
N VAL A 306 22.03 18.22 -4.54
CA VAL A 306 21.24 17.50 -3.53
C VAL A 306 20.10 18.36 -2.99
N ILE A 307 20.39 19.61 -2.63
CA ILE A 307 19.39 20.57 -2.16
C ILE A 307 18.33 20.79 -3.23
N ALA A 308 18.75 21.09 -4.48
CA ALA A 308 17.83 21.37 -5.58
C ALA A 308 16.86 20.21 -5.78
N ARG A 309 17.37 18.99 -5.92
CA ARG A 309 16.53 17.79 -6.12
C ARG A 309 15.50 17.64 -5.02
N MET A 310 15.93 17.75 -3.77
CA MET A 310 15.03 17.57 -2.63
C MET A 310 13.97 18.69 -2.56
N LEU A 311 14.30 19.93 -2.94
CA LEU A 311 13.32 21.02 -3.02
C LEU A 311 12.28 20.77 -4.13
N PHE A 312 12.70 20.30 -5.30
CA PHE A 312 11.80 19.91 -6.39
C PHE A 312 10.86 18.76 -5.97
N ASP A 313 11.41 17.72 -5.33
CA ASP A 313 10.63 16.56 -4.89
C ASP A 313 9.61 16.91 -3.78
N LYS A 314 10.02 17.77 -2.83
CA LYS A 314 9.18 18.13 -1.67
C LYS A 314 8.08 19.12 -2.01
N PHE A 315 8.43 20.21 -2.69
CA PHE A 315 7.49 21.30 -2.97
C PHE A 315 6.69 21.09 -4.24
N ARG A 316 6.96 20.00 -4.96
CA ARG A 316 6.32 19.67 -6.23
C ARG A 316 6.33 20.86 -7.18
N LEU A 317 7.52 21.45 -7.34
CA LEU A 317 7.77 22.53 -8.31
C LEU A 317 7.69 22.01 -9.77
N ASP A 318 7.44 20.71 -9.93
CA ASP A 318 7.06 20.00 -11.14
C ASP A 318 5.56 20.12 -11.47
N LEU A 319 4.71 20.65 -10.57
CA LEU A 319 3.30 20.94 -10.87
C LEU A 319 3.24 21.99 -11.98
N ARG A 320 3.18 21.47 -13.22
CA ARG A 320 2.99 22.25 -14.44
C ARG A 320 1.69 23.04 -14.28
N PRO A 321 1.62 24.29 -14.76
CA PRO A 321 0.40 25.07 -14.68
C PRO A 321 -0.74 24.35 -15.40
N LEU A 322 -1.56 23.63 -14.61
CA LEU A 322 -2.72 22.88 -15.08
C LEU A 322 -3.68 23.85 -15.78
N GLY A 323 -4.02 23.58 -17.04
CA GLY A 323 -5.03 24.31 -17.80
C GLY A 323 -4.51 25.23 -18.92
N LEU A 324 -3.20 25.25 -19.20
CA LEU A 324 -2.64 26.01 -20.33
C LEU A 324 -2.25 25.14 -21.53
N ALA A 325 -2.56 23.85 -21.52
CA ALA A 325 -2.16 22.93 -22.57
C ALA A 325 -2.85 23.24 -23.90
N SER A 326 -2.06 23.34 -24.97
CA SER A 326 -2.60 23.52 -26.30
C SER A 326 -3.19 22.20 -26.83
N GLU A 327 -4.50 22.03 -26.71
CA GLU A 327 -5.24 20.96 -27.40
C GLU A 327 -5.01 21.02 -28.92
N ALA A 328 -4.76 22.23 -29.45
CA ALA A 328 -4.41 22.43 -30.87
C ALA A 328 -3.09 21.73 -31.23
N LEU A 329 -2.06 21.87 -30.39
CA LEU A 329 -0.77 21.24 -30.60
C LEU A 329 -0.89 19.71 -30.55
N GLN A 330 -1.63 19.17 -29.58
CA GLN A 330 -1.82 17.71 -29.48
C GLN A 330 -2.54 17.14 -30.72
N LYS A 331 -3.60 17.82 -31.19
CA LYS A 331 -4.30 17.44 -32.43
C LYS A 331 -3.37 17.52 -33.65
N HIS A 332 -2.55 18.57 -33.72
CA HIS A 332 -1.60 18.76 -34.80
C HIS A 332 -0.53 17.65 -34.81
N ILE A 333 0.07 17.33 -33.65
CA ILE A 333 1.00 16.19 -33.49
C ILE A 333 0.34 14.89 -33.94
N SER A 334 -0.89 14.65 -33.52
CA SER A 334 -1.65 13.44 -33.88
C SER A 334 -1.86 13.35 -35.40
N SER A 335 -2.22 14.45 -36.07
CA SER A 335 -2.37 14.45 -37.53
C SER A 335 -1.06 14.15 -38.26
N LEU A 336 0.06 14.70 -37.78
CA LEU A 336 1.37 14.49 -38.39
C LEU A 336 1.91 13.07 -38.19
N SER A 337 1.50 12.39 -37.11
CA SER A 337 2.00 11.06 -36.76
C SER A 337 1.71 9.96 -37.78
N SER A 338 0.67 10.16 -38.60
CA SER A 338 0.27 9.22 -39.65
C SER A 338 0.95 9.50 -41.00
N LEU A 339 1.66 10.62 -41.13
CA LEU A 339 2.29 11.02 -42.37
C LEU A 339 3.66 10.35 -42.56
N PRO A 340 4.04 10.00 -43.80
CA PRO A 340 5.39 9.55 -44.12
C PRO A 340 6.43 10.64 -43.82
N LEU A 341 7.67 10.26 -43.48
CA LEU A 341 8.76 11.21 -43.18
C LEU A 341 9.00 12.23 -44.30
N GLU A 342 8.88 11.83 -45.57
CA GLU A 342 9.02 12.74 -46.73
C GLU A 342 8.00 13.90 -46.73
N LYS A 343 6.84 13.72 -46.07
CA LYS A 343 5.81 14.76 -45.90
C LYS A 343 6.07 15.66 -44.69
N LEU A 344 7.08 15.35 -43.88
CA LEU A 344 7.49 16.08 -42.68
C LEU A 344 8.81 16.85 -42.87
N ASP A 345 9.16 17.14 -44.14
CA ASP A 345 10.40 17.78 -44.58
C ASP A 345 11.69 17.01 -44.25
N VAL A 346 11.59 15.71 -44.02
CA VAL A 346 12.75 14.83 -43.87
C VAL A 346 13.27 14.44 -45.25
N THR A 347 14.58 14.47 -45.44
CA THR A 347 15.25 14.19 -46.71
C THR A 347 16.31 13.09 -46.55
N LYS A 348 16.93 12.67 -47.67
CA LYS A 348 18.00 11.65 -47.68
C LYS A 348 19.26 12.01 -46.86
N GLN A 349 19.38 13.27 -46.41
CA GLN A 349 20.45 13.71 -45.50
C GLN A 349 20.21 13.28 -44.05
N HIS A 350 18.97 12.87 -43.73
CA HIS A 350 18.51 12.55 -42.38
C HIS A 350 18.28 11.04 -42.18
N CYS A 351 17.91 10.34 -43.25
CA CYS A 351 17.65 8.90 -43.25
C CYS A 351 17.83 8.31 -44.65
N THR A 352 17.79 6.99 -44.75
CA THR A 352 17.86 6.27 -46.04
C THR A 352 16.59 6.48 -46.88
N GLU A 353 16.68 6.20 -48.18
CA GLU A 353 15.51 6.29 -49.08
C GLU A 353 14.34 5.41 -48.68
N GLU A 354 14.62 4.22 -48.14
CA GLU A 354 13.59 3.29 -47.67
C GLU A 354 12.88 3.84 -46.43
N GLN A 355 13.63 4.46 -45.53
CA GLN A 355 13.11 5.06 -44.30
C GLN A 355 12.21 6.27 -44.55
N LEU A 356 12.38 7.01 -45.66
CA LEU A 356 11.54 8.18 -45.98
C LEU A 356 10.05 7.85 -46.11
N LYS A 357 9.72 6.59 -46.42
CA LYS A 357 8.34 6.10 -46.57
C LYS A 357 7.68 5.68 -45.25
N LEU A 358 8.46 5.57 -44.19
CA LEU A 358 7.99 5.19 -42.86
C LEU A 358 7.25 6.35 -42.20
N THR A 359 6.35 6.03 -41.28
CA THR A 359 5.83 7.01 -40.30
C THR A 359 6.87 7.29 -39.21
N PRO A 360 6.77 8.39 -38.45
CA PRO A 360 7.66 8.68 -37.34
C PRO A 360 7.83 7.51 -36.35
N ASN A 361 6.73 6.86 -35.97
CA ASN A 361 6.78 5.72 -35.05
C ASN A 361 7.53 4.53 -35.64
N GLU A 362 7.27 4.19 -36.89
CA GLU A 362 7.96 3.08 -37.57
C GLU A 362 9.46 3.39 -37.72
N PHE A 363 9.82 4.63 -38.03
CA PHE A 363 11.21 5.04 -38.18
C PHE A 363 12.03 4.82 -36.90
N PHE A 364 11.53 5.27 -35.75
CA PHE A 364 12.22 5.06 -34.48
C PHE A 364 12.20 3.60 -34.02
N ASN A 365 11.12 2.84 -34.30
CA ASN A 365 11.03 1.44 -33.94
C ASN A 365 11.96 0.53 -34.78
N GLN A 366 12.20 0.89 -36.05
CA GLN A 366 13.01 0.08 -36.98
C GLN A 366 14.50 0.45 -36.96
N THR A 367 14.87 1.61 -36.43
CA THR A 367 16.25 2.12 -36.49
C THR A 367 16.93 2.00 -35.13
N GLN A 368 17.89 1.07 -35.03
CA GLN A 368 18.49 0.66 -33.77
C GLN A 368 19.25 1.80 -33.07
N GLU A 369 19.90 2.73 -33.79
CA GLU A 369 20.64 3.81 -33.14
C GLU A 369 19.74 4.85 -32.45
N ILE A 370 18.49 4.97 -32.88
CA ILE A 370 17.60 6.08 -32.48
C ILE A 370 16.36 5.65 -31.70
N HIS A 371 16.04 4.36 -31.61
CA HIS A 371 14.83 3.88 -30.93
C HIS A 371 14.63 4.46 -29.52
N GLN A 372 15.72 4.64 -28.76
CA GLN A 372 15.69 5.15 -27.39
C GLN A 372 15.36 6.65 -27.29
N ILE A 373 15.40 7.40 -28.39
CA ILE A 373 15.09 8.84 -28.36
C ILE A 373 13.66 9.07 -27.90
N VAL A 374 12.71 8.26 -28.40
CA VAL A 374 11.31 8.33 -27.99
C VAL A 374 11.17 8.07 -26.49
N ASP A 375 11.91 7.09 -25.97
CA ASP A 375 11.93 6.79 -24.54
C ASP A 375 12.52 7.94 -23.72
N TYR A 376 13.63 8.55 -24.17
CA TYR A 376 14.22 9.71 -23.48
C TYR A 376 13.27 10.91 -23.41
N VAL A 377 12.55 11.20 -24.50
CA VAL A 377 11.54 12.26 -24.52
C VAL A 377 10.38 11.94 -23.58
N THR A 378 9.91 10.68 -23.59
CA THR A 378 8.84 10.22 -22.71
C THR A 378 9.26 10.28 -21.23
N LEU A 379 10.50 9.90 -20.91
CA LEU A 379 11.06 9.93 -19.56
C LEU A 379 11.10 11.34 -18.96
N CYS A 380 11.17 12.38 -19.80
CA CYS A 380 11.10 13.77 -19.32
C CYS A 380 9.78 14.07 -18.59
N LEU A 381 8.69 13.35 -18.92
CA LEU A 381 7.40 13.52 -18.24
C LEU A 381 7.42 13.11 -16.77
N PHE A 382 8.27 12.14 -16.43
CA PHE A 382 8.36 11.55 -15.10
C PHE A 382 9.48 12.18 -14.26
N CYS A 383 10.22 13.12 -14.83
CA CYS A 383 11.29 13.82 -14.13
C CYS A 383 10.70 14.95 -13.25
N THR A 384 10.91 14.85 -11.94
CA THR A 384 10.55 15.92 -10.99
C THR A 384 11.56 17.06 -10.97
N ASN A 385 12.81 16.77 -11.34
CA ASN A 385 13.93 17.72 -11.36
C ASN A 385 14.27 18.13 -12.82
N PRO A 386 14.33 19.43 -13.14
CA PRO A 386 14.63 19.91 -14.49
C PRO A 386 16.03 19.48 -14.98
N VAL A 387 16.99 19.24 -14.08
CA VAL A 387 18.33 18.76 -14.45
C VAL A 387 18.27 17.34 -15.05
N ASP A 388 17.37 16.48 -14.54
CA ASP A 388 17.18 15.12 -15.07
C ASP A 388 16.50 15.15 -16.44
N ALA A 389 15.47 15.99 -16.60
CA ALA A 389 14.82 16.18 -17.89
C ALA A 389 15.81 16.70 -18.94
N ALA A 390 16.62 17.71 -18.59
CA ALA A 390 17.66 18.23 -19.48
C ALA A 390 18.74 17.17 -19.82
N PHE A 391 19.05 16.26 -18.89
CA PHE A 391 19.97 15.15 -19.17
C PHE A 391 19.38 14.12 -20.15
N ASN A 392 18.10 13.80 -20.03
CA ASN A 392 17.42 12.94 -21.01
C ASN A 392 17.37 13.58 -22.40
N ILE A 393 17.10 14.90 -22.48
CA ILE A 393 17.19 15.65 -23.74
C ILE A 393 18.62 15.63 -24.30
N TYR A 394 19.63 15.76 -23.46
CA TYR A 394 21.03 15.65 -23.89
C TYR A 394 21.35 14.27 -24.46
N LYS A 395 20.86 13.17 -23.85
CA LYS A 395 21.02 11.82 -24.42
C LYS A 395 20.35 11.69 -25.78
N ALA A 396 19.14 12.23 -25.92
CA ALA A 396 18.45 12.28 -27.20
C ALA A 396 19.26 13.05 -28.25
N ASN A 397 19.82 14.22 -27.90
CA ASN A 397 20.71 14.98 -28.80
C ASN A 397 21.91 14.15 -29.27
N MET A 398 22.55 13.41 -28.36
CA MET A 398 23.71 12.57 -28.69
C MET A 398 23.33 11.42 -29.62
N ALA A 399 22.18 10.77 -29.39
CA ALA A 399 21.67 9.71 -30.26
C ALA A 399 21.32 10.25 -31.66
N ILE A 400 20.69 11.42 -31.75
CA ILE A 400 20.39 12.09 -33.04
C ILE A 400 21.69 12.42 -33.77
N ALA A 401 22.64 13.05 -33.09
CA ALA A 401 23.92 13.42 -33.69
C ALA A 401 24.70 12.20 -34.17
N SER A 402 24.67 11.09 -33.42
CA SER A 402 25.28 9.82 -33.81
C SER A 402 24.63 9.22 -35.05
N HIS A 403 23.30 9.26 -35.13
CA HIS A 403 22.54 8.80 -36.30
C HIS A 403 22.87 9.63 -37.54
N LEU A 404 22.82 10.96 -37.42
CA LEU A 404 23.17 11.87 -38.53
C LEU A 404 24.62 11.70 -38.98
N ALA A 405 25.55 11.42 -38.06
CA ALA A 405 26.94 11.11 -38.36
C ALA A 405 27.08 9.81 -39.15
N SER A 406 26.32 8.77 -38.77
CA SER A 406 26.27 7.49 -39.49
C SER A 406 25.75 7.68 -40.92
N ILE A 407 24.62 8.38 -41.09
CA ILE A 407 24.01 8.62 -42.42
C ILE A 407 24.93 9.43 -43.34
N ASN A 408 25.59 10.46 -42.79
CA ASN A 408 26.44 11.36 -43.58
C ASN A 408 27.90 10.89 -43.69
N ASN A 409 28.28 9.77 -43.07
CA ASN A 409 29.66 9.31 -42.93
C ASN A 409 30.60 10.41 -42.40
N ASP A 410 30.17 11.09 -41.33
CA ASP A 410 30.87 12.25 -40.76
C ASP A 410 31.16 12.05 -39.26
N LEU A 411 31.87 13.00 -38.65
CA LEU A 411 32.08 13.00 -37.19
C LEU A 411 30.86 13.54 -36.44
N VAL A 412 30.56 13.00 -35.27
CA VAL A 412 29.40 13.38 -34.43
C VAL A 412 29.35 14.89 -34.15
N GLU A 413 30.50 15.53 -33.96
CA GLU A 413 30.58 16.98 -33.72
C GLU A 413 30.19 17.81 -34.95
N LYS A 414 30.45 17.29 -36.16
CA LYS A 414 30.12 17.96 -37.44
C LYS A 414 28.66 17.75 -37.85
N SER A 415 28.02 16.70 -37.33
CA SER A 415 26.64 16.33 -37.64
C SER A 415 25.60 17.01 -36.76
N GLN A 416 26.00 17.91 -35.86
CA GLN A 416 25.11 18.70 -35.00
C GLN A 416 24.63 20.00 -35.67
N LYS A 417 24.41 19.99 -36.99
CA LYS A 417 23.88 21.15 -37.69
C LYS A 417 22.45 21.41 -37.23
N PHE A 418 22.11 22.68 -37.02
CA PHE A 418 20.82 23.08 -36.46
C PHE A 418 19.64 22.52 -37.26
N ASP A 419 19.65 22.68 -38.59
CA ASP A 419 18.54 22.27 -39.45
C ASP A 419 18.30 20.75 -39.39
N ASP A 420 19.37 19.95 -39.46
CA ASP A 420 19.29 18.49 -39.42
C ASP A 420 18.75 18.00 -38.05
N MET A 421 19.31 18.56 -36.97
CA MET A 421 18.86 18.27 -35.60
C MET A 421 17.40 18.67 -35.39
N PHE A 422 16.99 19.83 -35.92
CA PHE A 422 15.62 20.34 -35.81
C PHE A 422 14.61 19.39 -36.47
N LYS A 423 14.92 18.89 -37.68
CA LYS A 423 14.05 17.94 -38.39
C LYS A 423 13.91 16.62 -37.65
N ILE A 424 15.01 16.04 -37.15
CA ILE A 424 14.94 14.79 -36.37
C ILE A 424 14.21 15.00 -35.04
N TRP A 425 14.40 16.14 -34.37
CA TRP A 425 13.65 16.44 -33.14
C TRP A 425 12.15 16.59 -33.38
N ARG A 426 11.76 17.21 -34.49
CA ARG A 426 10.35 17.33 -34.88
C ARG A 426 9.70 15.96 -34.99
N ILE A 427 10.32 15.02 -35.71
CA ILE A 427 9.80 13.66 -35.83
C ILE A 427 9.87 12.89 -34.49
N ALA A 428 10.88 13.14 -33.66
CA ALA A 428 10.97 12.52 -32.32
C ALA A 428 9.81 12.92 -31.41
N ILE A 429 9.46 14.21 -31.40
CA ILE A 429 8.30 14.73 -30.65
C ILE A 429 6.99 14.15 -31.20
N ILE A 430 6.86 14.06 -32.53
CA ILE A 430 5.68 13.49 -33.18
C ILE A 430 5.54 12.00 -32.84
N ALA A 431 6.63 11.25 -32.83
CA ALA A 431 6.65 9.83 -32.48
C ALA A 431 6.36 9.60 -30.99
N ALA A 432 6.94 10.41 -30.11
CA ALA A 432 6.75 10.25 -28.67
C ALA A 432 5.32 10.54 -28.21
N GLN A 433 4.57 11.38 -28.94
CA GLN A 433 3.17 11.73 -28.65
C GLN A 433 2.92 12.09 -27.17
N ILE A 434 3.92 12.67 -26.50
CA ILE A 434 3.81 13.01 -25.09
C ILE A 434 2.66 13.99 -24.88
N PRO A 435 1.91 13.88 -23.77
CA PRO A 435 0.89 14.86 -23.43
C PRO A 435 1.53 16.20 -23.10
N GLU A 436 0.93 17.27 -23.63
CA GLU A 436 1.25 18.67 -23.27
C GLU A 436 2.75 19.02 -23.41
N PRO A 437 3.36 18.77 -24.58
CA PRO A 437 4.80 19.00 -24.76
C PRO A 437 5.18 20.48 -24.62
N ASP A 438 4.29 21.40 -25.01
CA ASP A 438 4.43 22.83 -24.78
C ASP A 438 4.67 23.17 -23.31
N GLN A 439 3.83 22.65 -22.40
CA GLN A 439 4.00 22.88 -20.97
C GLN A 439 5.28 22.26 -20.41
N LEU A 440 5.67 21.07 -20.87
CA LEU A 440 6.90 20.42 -20.43
C LEU A 440 8.12 21.29 -20.75
N PHE A 441 8.22 21.78 -21.99
CA PHE A 441 9.36 22.59 -22.42
C PHE A 441 9.29 24.02 -21.88
N GLU A 442 8.10 24.58 -21.66
CA GLU A 442 7.92 25.85 -20.94
C GLU A 442 8.42 25.72 -19.49
N TRP A 443 7.95 24.71 -18.76
CA TRP A 443 8.43 24.41 -17.40
C TRP A 443 9.95 24.25 -17.36
N LEU A 444 10.53 23.48 -18.28
CA LEU A 444 11.97 23.28 -18.33
C LEU A 444 12.72 24.61 -18.56
N SER A 445 12.19 25.46 -19.44
CA SER A 445 12.77 26.76 -19.78
C SER A 445 12.87 27.71 -18.57
N MET A 446 11.90 27.64 -17.65
CA MET A 446 11.88 28.41 -16.39
C MET A 446 13.08 28.11 -15.49
N TYR A 447 13.71 26.95 -15.67
CA TYR A 447 14.75 26.43 -14.78
C TYR A 447 16.11 26.19 -15.46
N LEU A 448 16.28 26.57 -16.73
CA LEU A 448 17.57 26.43 -17.43
C LEU A 448 18.69 27.29 -16.82
N ASN A 449 18.32 28.37 -16.13
CA ASN A 449 19.26 29.28 -15.45
C ASN A 449 19.50 28.93 -13.98
N LEU A 450 19.05 27.76 -13.51
CA LEU A 450 19.37 27.29 -12.16
C LEU A 450 20.88 27.13 -12.00
N GLU A 451 21.40 27.52 -10.84
CA GLU A 451 22.84 27.42 -10.54
C GLU A 451 23.38 25.97 -10.65
N VAL A 452 22.52 24.99 -10.38
CA VAL A 452 22.85 23.56 -10.48
C VAL A 452 22.76 22.99 -11.89
N MET A 453 22.20 23.73 -12.84
CA MET A 453 22.04 23.29 -14.22
C MET A 453 23.40 23.38 -14.94
N PRO A 454 23.99 22.25 -15.37
CA PRO A 454 25.23 22.32 -16.14
C PRO A 454 24.99 23.04 -17.49
N PRO A 455 25.88 23.94 -17.94
CA PRO A 455 25.68 24.72 -19.16
C PRO A 455 25.45 23.87 -20.43
N LYS A 456 26.10 22.69 -20.51
CA LYS A 456 25.90 21.75 -21.62
C LYS A 456 24.47 21.21 -21.67
N LEU A 457 23.88 20.91 -20.51
CA LEU A 457 22.49 20.44 -20.43
C LEU A 457 21.53 21.58 -20.75
N ALA A 458 21.78 22.80 -20.25
CA ALA A 458 20.97 23.96 -20.59
C ALA A 458 20.98 24.25 -22.10
N ALA A 459 22.15 24.14 -22.75
CA ALA A 459 22.28 24.31 -24.20
C ALA A 459 21.55 23.23 -25.01
N ALA A 460 21.50 21.99 -24.50
CA ALA A 460 20.85 20.87 -25.15
C ALA A 460 19.34 21.08 -25.35
N CYS A 461 18.69 21.86 -24.48
CA CYS A 461 17.25 22.10 -24.52
C CYS A 461 16.80 23.09 -25.61
N LYS A 462 17.72 23.84 -26.23
CA LYS A 462 17.37 24.93 -27.16
C LYS A 462 16.62 24.44 -28.41
N ILE A 463 17.15 23.43 -29.09
CA ILE A 463 16.57 22.91 -30.34
C ILE A 463 15.17 22.33 -30.11
N PRO A 464 14.94 21.39 -29.18
CA PRO A 464 13.59 20.85 -28.98
C PRO A 464 12.59 21.92 -28.52
N GLN A 465 13.02 22.91 -27.72
CA GLN A 465 12.15 24.04 -27.35
C GLN A 465 11.72 24.86 -28.58
N MET A 466 12.65 25.12 -29.51
CA MET A 466 12.32 25.80 -30.77
C MET A 466 11.36 24.97 -31.61
N VAL A 467 11.58 23.65 -31.72
CA VAL A 467 10.69 22.74 -32.46
C VAL A 467 9.27 22.81 -31.92
N ILE A 468 9.09 22.70 -30.60
CA ILE A 468 7.77 22.80 -29.96
C ILE A 468 7.12 24.17 -30.21
N THR A 469 7.89 25.24 -30.11
CA THR A 469 7.38 26.61 -30.36
C THR A 469 6.91 26.78 -31.82
N THR A 470 7.67 26.23 -32.78
CA THR A 470 7.29 26.23 -34.20
C THR A 470 6.04 25.41 -34.44
N MET A 471 5.96 24.17 -33.92
CA MET A 471 4.78 23.31 -34.06
C MET A 471 3.53 23.93 -33.41
N LEU A 472 3.69 24.61 -32.27
CA LEU A 472 2.60 25.33 -31.63
C LEU A 472 2.09 26.47 -32.53
N THR A 473 3.01 27.25 -33.10
CA THR A 473 2.67 28.34 -34.04
C THR A 473 1.95 27.82 -35.28
N GLU A 474 2.44 26.72 -35.87
CA GLU A 474 1.80 26.01 -36.99
C GLU A 474 0.37 25.56 -36.62
N SER A 475 0.19 24.96 -35.44
CA SER A 475 -1.11 24.46 -34.98
C SER A 475 -2.14 25.59 -34.76
N LEU A 476 -1.70 26.77 -34.34
CA LEU A 476 -2.56 27.94 -34.13
C LEU A 476 -2.92 28.60 -35.45
N ALA A 477 -2.00 28.61 -36.43
CA ALA A 477 -2.27 29.13 -37.77
C ALA A 477 -3.32 28.31 -38.52
N MET A 478 -3.41 26.99 -38.30
CA MET A 478 -4.43 26.12 -38.92
C MET A 478 -5.86 26.31 -38.40
N LYS A 479 -6.05 27.06 -37.30
CA LYS A 479 -7.39 27.36 -36.74
C LYS A 479 -8.03 28.62 -37.34
N ASN A 480 -7.25 29.45 -38.02
CA ASN A 480 -7.70 30.65 -38.73
C ASN A 480 -7.75 30.37 -40.23
#